data_AF-A0ABD2PXM0-F1
#
_entry.id   AF-A0ABD2PXM0-F1
#
_cell.length_a   1.000
_cell.length_b   1.000
_cell.length_c   1.000
_cell.angle_alpha   90.00
_cell.angle_beta   90.00
_cell.angle_gamma   90.00
#
_symmetry.space_group_name_H-M   'P 1'
#
loop_
_entity.id
_entity.type
_entity.pdbx_description
1 polymer ?
#
loop_
_entity_poly.entity_id
_entity_poly.type
_entity_poly.pdbx_seq_one_letter_code
_entity_poly.pdbx_strand_id
1 'polypeptide(L)'
;MISRYGCWWIETTYVEDFRRNLAPFWMIIIQIIAVFVLGFYSLSFLLSLIYVFNRVKTFNRRRFLVHVLIVIQLINVVLIFIASFIFGWNWDNPFWMPHPNLNWPSWSYGLFILSGFFCLFAAFYFKCQDILERTSYQAQKLAFPLNNINPDQKIRMANIKLIPILRYRKMKKDLEKRFKEERSYYHNYYHADEA
;
A
#
# COMPACT_ATOMS: atom_id res chain seq x y z
N MET A 1 12.16 44.51 -19.68
CA MET A 1 12.60 43.12 -19.52
C MET A 1 11.44 42.22 -19.93
N ILE A 2 11.60 41.45 -21.01
CA ILE A 2 10.57 40.50 -21.45
C ILE A 2 10.70 39.28 -20.54
N SER A 3 9.77 39.12 -19.60
CA SER A 3 9.66 37.87 -18.85
C SER A 3 9.20 36.77 -19.81
N ARG A 4 10.13 35.92 -20.24
CA ARG A 4 9.80 34.72 -21.00
C ARG A 4 9.37 33.65 -20.01
N TYR A 5 8.12 33.71 -19.56
CA TYR A 5 7.43 32.62 -18.86
C TYR A 5 7.27 31.44 -19.83
N GLY A 6 8.34 30.65 -19.98
CA GLY A 6 8.36 29.45 -20.81
C GLY A 6 8.84 28.26 -19.99
N CYS A 7 8.45 27.05 -20.39
CA CYS A 7 9.04 25.83 -19.87
C CYS A 7 10.41 25.67 -20.55
N TRP A 8 11.46 26.21 -19.93
CA TRP A 8 12.81 26.12 -20.47
C TRP A 8 13.39 24.75 -20.14
N TRP A 9 13.74 23.99 -21.19
CA TRP A 9 14.44 22.73 -21.02
C TRP A 9 15.85 23.02 -20.52
N ILE A 10 16.22 22.42 -19.38
CA ILE A 10 17.48 22.67 -18.69
C ILE A 10 18.72 22.24 -19.50
N GLU A 11 18.52 21.43 -20.54
CA GLU A 11 19.55 20.94 -21.48
C GLU A 11 19.68 21.81 -22.74
N THR A 12 19.11 23.01 -22.75
CA THR A 12 19.35 23.94 -23.87
C THR A 12 20.77 24.51 -23.76
N THR A 13 21.43 24.71 -24.91
CA THR A 13 22.82 25.19 -25.00
C THR A 13 23.05 26.53 -24.31
N TYR A 14 22.00 27.35 -24.17
CA TYR A 14 22.04 28.68 -23.55
C TYR A 14 22.12 28.66 -22.01
N VAL A 15 21.88 27.51 -21.37
CA VAL A 15 21.90 27.36 -19.90
C VAL A 15 23.06 26.48 -19.41
N GLU A 16 23.95 26.03 -20.29
CA GLU A 16 25.02 25.09 -19.91
C GLU A 16 25.90 25.62 -18.77
N ASP A 17 26.25 26.91 -18.80
CA ASP A 17 27.13 27.54 -17.81
C ASP A 17 26.51 27.60 -16.40
N PHE A 18 25.18 27.74 -16.31
CA PHE A 18 24.46 27.86 -15.02
C PHE A 18 23.69 26.60 -14.64
N ARG A 19 23.70 25.56 -15.49
CA ARG A 19 22.94 24.31 -15.31
C ARG A 19 23.21 23.64 -13.96
N ARG A 20 24.45 23.66 -13.47
CA ARG A 20 24.83 23.10 -12.17
C ARG A 20 24.18 23.85 -10.99
N ASN A 21 23.88 25.13 -11.17
CA ASN A 21 23.20 25.95 -10.17
C ASN A 21 21.67 25.75 -10.25
N LEU A 22 21.12 25.54 -11.46
CA LEU A 22 19.69 25.27 -11.65
C LEU A 22 19.28 23.85 -11.21
N ALA A 23 20.14 22.85 -11.39
CA ALA A 23 19.91 21.45 -10.99
C ALA A 23 20.87 21.04 -9.85
N PRO A 24 20.61 21.48 -8.61
CA PRO A 24 21.44 21.14 -7.47
C PRO A 24 21.43 19.62 -7.23
N PHE A 25 22.46 19.13 -6.54
CA PHE A 25 22.67 17.68 -6.33
C PHE A 25 21.44 16.96 -5.77
N TRP A 26 20.70 17.60 -4.86
CA TRP A 26 19.52 17.03 -4.23
C TRP A 26 18.37 16.84 -5.23
N MET A 27 18.26 17.69 -6.25
CA MET A 27 17.25 17.57 -7.31
C MET A 27 17.59 16.41 -8.24
N ILE A 28 18.88 16.21 -8.54
CA ILE A 28 19.37 15.05 -9.30
C ILE A 28 19.04 13.75 -8.55
N ILE A 29 19.25 13.72 -7.23
CA ILE A 29 18.89 12.57 -6.39
C ILE A 29 17.38 12.26 -6.50
N ILE A 30 16.51 13.27 -6.40
CA ILE A 30 15.06 13.10 -6.55
C ILE A 30 14.72 12.54 -7.94
N GLN A 31 15.33 13.05 -9.01
CA GLN A 31 15.09 12.56 -10.37
C GLN A 31 15.47 11.10 -10.52
N ILE A 32 16.63 10.69 -9.99
CA ILE A 32 17.07 9.29 -10.01
C ILE A 32 16.06 8.41 -9.24
N ILE A 33 15.66 8.84 -8.04
CA ILE A 33 14.65 8.13 -7.25
C ILE A 33 13.33 8.01 -8.02
N ALA A 34 12.88 9.07 -8.67
CA ALA A 34 11.64 9.07 -9.45
C ALA A 34 11.69 8.07 -10.62
N VAL A 35 12.84 7.93 -11.30
CA VAL A 35 13.03 6.92 -12.35
C VAL A 35 12.94 5.51 -11.77
N PHE A 36 13.54 5.24 -10.61
CA PHE A 36 13.42 3.94 -9.94
C PHE A 36 11.97 3.64 -9.53
N VAL A 37 11.27 4.62 -8.95
CA VAL A 37 9.85 4.49 -8.58
C VAL A 37 9.00 4.14 -9.81
N LEU A 38 9.21 4.84 -10.93
CA LEU A 38 8.51 4.56 -12.18
C LEU A 38 8.84 3.16 -12.74
N GLY A 39 10.11 2.75 -12.66
CA GLY A 39 10.54 1.41 -13.05
C GLY A 39 9.86 0.32 -12.22
N PHE A 40 9.81 0.49 -10.89
CA PHE A 40 9.12 -0.42 -9.98
C PHE A 40 7.60 -0.43 -10.18
N TYR A 41 6.98 0.72 -10.50
CA TYR A 41 5.57 0.75 -10.89
C TYR A 41 5.30 -0.05 -12.16
N SER A 42 6.14 0.13 -13.17
CA SER A 42 6.02 -0.58 -14.44
C SER A 42 6.17 -2.09 -14.24
N LEU A 43 7.17 -2.51 -13.45
CA LEU A 43 7.37 -3.90 -13.07
C LEU A 43 6.18 -4.45 -12.28
N SER A 44 5.70 -3.73 -11.26
CA SER A 44 4.55 -4.15 -10.46
C SER A 44 3.29 -4.27 -11.30
N PHE A 45 3.07 -3.38 -12.26
CA PHE A 45 1.95 -3.44 -13.19
C PHE A 45 2.01 -4.71 -14.05
N LEU A 46 3.16 -4.99 -14.67
CA LEU A 46 3.37 -6.21 -15.47
C LEU A 46 3.16 -7.49 -14.65
N LEU A 47 3.71 -7.55 -13.44
CA LEU A 47 3.53 -8.69 -12.53
C LEU A 47 2.07 -8.85 -12.10
N SER A 48 1.35 -7.74 -11.88
CA SER A 48 -0.07 -7.77 -11.55
C SER A 48 -0.92 -8.29 -12.71
N LEU A 49 -0.60 -7.95 -13.96
CA LEU A 49 -1.26 -8.54 -15.13
C LEU A 49 -1.04 -10.06 -15.19
N ILE A 50 0.20 -10.52 -14.98
CA ILE A 50 0.52 -11.96 -14.95
C ILE A 50 -0.31 -12.68 -13.87
N TYR A 51 -0.47 -12.06 -12.71
CA TYR A 51 -1.28 -12.56 -11.61
C TYR A 51 -2.78 -12.64 -11.96
N VAL A 52 -3.36 -11.55 -12.47
CA VAL A 52 -4.80 -11.47 -12.79
C VAL A 52 -5.19 -12.43 -13.92
N PHE A 53 -4.36 -12.56 -14.95
CA PHE A 53 -4.63 -13.49 -16.06
C PHE A 53 -4.40 -14.97 -15.69
N ASN A 54 -4.21 -15.30 -14.40
CA ASN A 54 -4.05 -16.66 -13.87
C ASN A 54 -3.00 -17.49 -14.64
N ARG A 55 -1.95 -16.84 -15.16
CA ARG A 55 -0.86 -17.53 -15.87
C ARG A 55 -0.08 -18.46 -14.94
N VAL A 56 -0.16 -18.24 -13.63
CA VAL A 56 0.52 -19.03 -12.60
C VAL A 56 -0.49 -19.95 -11.89
N LYS A 57 -0.53 -21.22 -12.30
CA LYS A 57 -1.44 -22.23 -11.71
C LYS A 57 -0.92 -22.82 -10.39
N THR A 58 0.39 -22.77 -10.15
CA THR A 58 1.00 -23.37 -8.96
C THR A 58 0.87 -22.43 -7.76
N PHE A 59 0.25 -22.90 -6.68
CA PHE A 59 0.06 -22.15 -5.43
C PHE A 59 1.35 -21.50 -4.91
N ASN A 60 2.46 -22.26 -4.83
CA ASN A 60 3.74 -21.73 -4.34
C ASN A 60 4.28 -20.56 -5.18
N ARG A 61 4.16 -20.65 -6.51
CA ARG A 61 4.63 -19.58 -7.42
C ARG A 61 3.73 -18.35 -7.33
N ARG A 62 2.42 -18.54 -7.22
CA ARG A 62 1.45 -17.44 -7.07
C ARG A 62 1.68 -16.68 -5.78
N ARG A 63 1.89 -17.41 -4.68
CA ARG A 63 2.25 -16.83 -3.39
C ARG A 63 3.57 -16.07 -3.44
N PHE A 64 4.60 -16.64 -4.08
CA PHE A 64 5.87 -15.93 -4.28
C PHE A 64 5.67 -14.62 -5.04
N LEU A 65 4.88 -14.63 -6.12
CA LEU A 65 4.58 -13.43 -6.90
C LEU A 65 3.87 -12.37 -6.04
N VAL A 66 2.88 -12.75 -5.23
CA VAL A 66 2.20 -11.82 -4.31
C VAL A 66 3.18 -11.21 -3.31
N HIS A 67 4.10 -12.01 -2.75
CA HIS A 67 5.15 -11.49 -1.86
C HIS A 67 6.07 -10.48 -2.57
N VAL A 68 6.49 -10.78 -3.81
CA VAL A 68 7.30 -9.85 -4.61
C VAL A 68 6.55 -8.54 -4.86
N LEU A 69 5.27 -8.60 -5.21
CA LEU A 69 4.42 -7.40 -5.38
C LEU A 69 4.37 -6.57 -4.10
N ILE A 70 4.15 -7.19 -2.94
CA ILE A 70 4.14 -6.48 -1.64
C ILE A 70 5.47 -5.77 -1.40
N VAL A 71 6.60 -6.46 -1.61
CA VAL A 71 7.94 -5.90 -1.38
C VAL A 71 8.20 -4.71 -2.31
N ILE A 72 7.87 -4.83 -3.60
CA ILE A 72 8.04 -3.74 -4.57
C ILE A 72 7.22 -2.50 -4.14
N GLN A 73 5.98 -2.69 -3.71
CA GLN A 73 5.13 -1.59 -3.24
C GLN A 73 5.71 -0.91 -2.00
N LEU A 74 6.23 -1.68 -1.03
CA LEU A 74 6.87 -1.11 0.15
C LEU A 74 8.16 -0.34 -0.18
N ILE A 75 8.97 -0.85 -1.12
CA ILE A 75 10.16 -0.13 -1.61
C ILE A 75 9.74 1.21 -2.23
N ASN A 76 8.69 1.23 -3.06
CA ASN A 76 8.16 2.46 -3.63
C ASN A 76 7.73 3.47 -2.56
N VAL A 77 7.06 3.04 -1.48
CA VAL A 77 6.68 3.92 -0.37
C VAL A 77 7.90 4.58 0.26
N VAL A 78 8.96 3.80 0.52
CA VAL A 78 10.20 4.32 1.11
C VAL A 78 10.87 5.32 0.17
N LEU A 79 10.98 4.99 -1.11
CA LEU A 79 11.58 5.87 -2.12
C LEU A 79 10.80 7.18 -2.30
N ILE A 80 9.47 7.10 -2.41
CA ILE A 80 8.59 8.27 -2.49
C ILE A 80 8.75 9.13 -1.24
N PHE A 81 8.75 8.54 -0.05
CA PHE A 81 8.94 9.26 1.20
C PHE A 81 10.28 10.01 1.23
N ILE A 82 11.39 9.35 0.86
CA ILE A 82 12.71 9.98 0.81
C ILE A 82 12.72 11.14 -0.19
N ALA A 83 12.23 10.94 -1.42
CA ALA A 83 12.20 11.99 -2.44
C ALA A 83 11.31 13.17 -2.03
N SER A 84 10.11 12.90 -1.50
CA SER A 84 9.21 13.93 -0.98
C SER A 84 9.82 14.69 0.18
N PHE A 85 10.51 14.01 1.10
CA PHE A 85 11.17 14.65 2.23
C PHE A 85 12.31 15.57 1.78
N ILE A 86 13.17 15.12 0.86
CA ILE A 86 14.26 15.94 0.32
C ILE A 86 13.70 17.19 -0.38
N PHE A 87 12.67 17.04 -1.21
CA PHE A 87 12.03 18.18 -1.87
C PHE A 87 11.36 19.11 -0.87
N GLY A 88 10.58 18.56 0.07
CA GLY A 88 9.88 19.30 1.11
C GLY A 88 10.79 20.00 2.11
N TRP A 89 12.06 19.61 2.21
CA TRP A 89 13.07 20.34 2.98
C TRP A 89 13.72 21.48 2.18
N ASN A 90 13.87 21.31 0.86
CA ASN A 90 14.63 22.24 0.00
C ASN A 90 13.76 23.20 -0.85
N TRP A 91 12.43 23.10 -0.78
CA TRP A 91 11.54 23.85 -1.68
C TRP A 91 11.68 25.37 -1.56
N ASP A 92 11.95 25.90 -0.37
CA ASP A 92 12.11 27.34 -0.08
C ASP A 92 13.59 27.76 0.06
N ASN A 93 14.51 27.01 -0.57
CA ASN A 93 15.95 27.30 -0.45
C ASN A 93 16.33 28.55 -1.27
N PRO A 94 16.71 29.68 -0.63
CA PRO A 94 17.04 30.92 -1.35
C PRO A 94 18.35 30.84 -2.14
N PHE A 95 19.19 29.85 -1.85
CA PHE A 95 20.46 29.64 -2.57
C PHE A 95 20.28 28.86 -3.88
N TRP A 96 19.11 28.28 -4.11
CA TRP A 96 18.84 27.50 -5.33
C TRP A 96 18.15 28.34 -6.42
N MET A 97 17.10 29.08 -6.06
CA MET A 97 16.35 29.89 -7.02
C MET A 97 16.23 31.34 -6.52
N PRO A 98 16.38 32.36 -7.40
CA PRO A 98 16.29 33.77 -7.01
C PRO A 98 14.96 34.17 -6.38
N HIS A 99 13.89 33.44 -6.71
CA HIS A 99 12.53 33.65 -6.23
C HIS A 99 11.95 32.32 -5.70
N PRO A 100 12.38 31.86 -4.51
CA PRO A 100 12.00 30.55 -3.97
C PRO A 100 10.50 30.46 -3.67
N ASN A 101 9.87 31.60 -3.38
CA ASN A 101 8.42 31.76 -3.23
C ASN A 101 7.60 31.36 -4.48
N LEU A 102 8.21 31.33 -5.67
CA LEU A 102 7.54 30.85 -6.89
C LEU A 102 7.58 29.32 -7.00
N ASN A 103 8.46 28.63 -6.26
CA ASN A 103 8.56 27.18 -6.21
C ASN A 103 7.69 26.60 -5.08
N TRP A 104 6.45 27.07 -4.99
CA TRP A 104 5.50 26.50 -4.03
C TRP A 104 5.19 25.04 -4.39
N PRO A 105 5.08 24.12 -3.40
CA PRO A 105 4.73 22.74 -3.65
C PRO A 105 3.34 22.66 -4.29
N SER A 106 3.33 22.42 -5.59
CA SER A 106 2.11 22.42 -6.39
C SER A 106 1.46 21.04 -6.41
N TRP A 107 0.42 20.90 -7.23
CA TRP A 107 -0.34 19.66 -7.41
C TRP A 107 0.52 18.42 -7.70
N SER A 108 1.60 18.55 -8.49
CA SER A 108 2.46 17.42 -8.82
C SER A 108 3.16 16.83 -7.60
N TYR A 109 3.58 17.67 -6.65
CA TYR A 109 4.16 17.24 -5.39
C TYR A 109 3.14 16.50 -4.51
N GLY A 110 1.92 17.05 -4.41
CA GLY A 110 0.82 16.40 -3.69
C GLY A 110 0.42 15.05 -4.30
N LEU A 111 0.32 14.97 -5.62
CA LEU A 111 0.03 13.73 -6.34
C LEU A 111 1.15 12.69 -6.18
N PHE A 112 2.41 13.12 -6.13
CA PHE A 112 3.54 12.24 -5.86
C PHE A 112 3.46 11.62 -4.46
N ILE A 113 3.16 12.41 -3.42
CA ILE A 113 2.91 11.88 -2.07
C ILE A 113 1.69 10.95 -2.05
N LEU A 114 0.60 11.36 -2.69
CA LEU A 114 -0.63 10.57 -2.78
C LEU A 114 -0.38 9.20 -3.43
N SER A 115 0.50 9.13 -4.42
CA SER A 115 0.91 7.87 -5.04
C SER A 115 1.54 6.88 -4.04
N GLY A 116 2.26 7.39 -3.03
CA GLY A 116 2.80 6.59 -1.93
C GLY A 116 1.71 5.97 -1.05
N PHE A 117 0.63 6.70 -0.77
CA PHE A 117 -0.53 6.12 -0.08
C PHE A 117 -1.21 5.02 -0.91
N PHE A 118 -1.33 5.19 -2.22
CA PHE A 118 -1.84 4.13 -3.09
C PHE A 118 -0.95 2.88 -3.10
N CYS A 119 0.38 3.04 -3.01
CA CYS A 119 1.29 1.90 -2.83
C CYS A 119 1.01 1.15 -1.51
N LEU A 120 0.78 1.86 -0.40
CA LEU A 120 0.42 1.25 0.88
C LEU A 120 -0.90 0.48 0.80
N PHE A 121 -1.93 1.07 0.19
CA PHE A 121 -3.21 0.39 -0.02
C PHE A 121 -3.05 -0.84 -0.90
N ALA A 122 -2.24 -0.78 -1.96
CA ALA A 122 -1.94 -1.92 -2.81
C ALA A 122 -1.21 -3.04 -2.05
N ALA A 123 -0.21 -2.69 -1.23
CA ALA A 123 0.51 -3.65 -0.40
C ALA A 123 -0.43 -4.35 0.59
N PHE A 124 -1.33 -3.61 1.23
CA PHE A 124 -2.34 -4.16 2.12
C PHE A 124 -3.32 -5.09 1.38
N TYR A 125 -3.79 -4.68 0.21
CA TYR A 125 -4.65 -5.51 -0.64
C TYR A 125 -3.99 -6.84 -0.99
N PHE A 126 -2.75 -6.81 -1.49
CA PHE A 126 -2.01 -8.02 -1.82
C PHE A 126 -1.76 -8.90 -0.59
N LYS A 127 -1.54 -8.30 0.58
CA LYS A 127 -1.41 -9.05 1.83
C LYS A 127 -2.70 -9.78 2.21
N CYS A 128 -3.84 -9.12 2.06
CA CYS A 128 -5.16 -9.75 2.26
C CYS A 128 -5.40 -10.89 1.27
N GLN A 129 -4.99 -10.73 0.01
CA GLN A 129 -5.06 -11.79 -1.00
C GLN A 129 -4.21 -13.02 -0.63
N ASP A 130 -2.96 -12.84 -0.17
CA ASP A 130 -2.10 -13.94 0.32
C ASP A 130 -2.79 -14.73 1.45
N ILE A 131 -3.41 -14.04 2.40
CA ILE A 131 -4.14 -14.68 3.52
C ILE A 131 -5.35 -15.47 3.01
N LEU A 132 -6.13 -14.89 2.09
CA LEU A 132 -7.31 -15.53 1.52
C LEU A 132 -6.94 -16.79 0.72
N GLU A 133 -5.90 -16.71 -0.11
CA GLU A 133 -5.41 -17.83 -0.90
C GLU A 133 -4.88 -18.96 -0.02
N ARG A 134 -4.12 -18.63 1.03
CA ARG A 134 -3.64 -19.62 2.00
C ARG A 134 -4.79 -20.36 2.66
N THR A 135 -5.83 -19.63 3.05
CA THR A 135 -7.02 -20.22 3.71
C THR A 135 -7.78 -21.13 2.74
N SER A 136 -7.97 -20.69 1.50
CA SER A 136 -8.64 -21.46 0.44
C SER A 136 -7.86 -22.74 0.09
N TYR A 137 -6.54 -22.64 -0.05
CA TYR A 137 -5.68 -23.80 -0.33
C TYR A 137 -5.70 -24.81 0.82
N GLN A 138 -5.67 -24.35 2.08
CA GLN A 138 -5.82 -25.24 3.23
C GLN A 138 -7.19 -25.92 3.24
N ALA A 139 -8.26 -25.20 2.96
CA ALA A 139 -9.61 -25.78 2.88
C ALA A 139 -9.68 -26.86 1.79
N GLN A 140 -9.13 -26.61 0.60
CA GLN A 140 -9.06 -27.61 -0.49
C GLN A 140 -8.22 -28.82 -0.10
N LYS A 141 -7.01 -28.62 0.43
CA LYS A 141 -6.13 -29.72 0.86
C LYS A 141 -6.79 -30.61 1.92
N LEU A 142 -7.63 -30.03 2.78
CA LEU A 142 -8.39 -30.76 3.80
C LEU A 142 -9.66 -31.43 3.26
N ALA A 143 -10.20 -30.97 2.13
CA ALA A 143 -11.35 -31.60 1.47
C ALA A 143 -10.98 -32.90 0.74
N PHE A 144 -9.76 -33.00 0.19
CA PHE A 144 -9.27 -34.20 -0.50
C PHE A 144 -9.29 -35.49 0.35
N PRO A 145 -8.85 -35.52 1.63
CA PRO A 145 -8.98 -36.73 2.44
C PRO A 145 -10.45 -37.06 2.76
N LEU A 146 -11.36 -36.09 2.82
CA LEU A 146 -12.75 -36.30 3.23
C LEU A 146 -13.63 -36.98 2.15
N ASN A 147 -13.13 -37.14 0.93
CA ASN A 147 -13.89 -37.81 -0.13
C ASN A 147 -13.77 -39.35 -0.08
N ASN A 148 -12.71 -39.88 0.56
CA ASN A 148 -12.48 -41.32 0.71
C ASN A 148 -12.73 -41.82 2.15
N ILE A 149 -13.33 -40.99 3.00
CA ILE A 149 -13.54 -41.26 4.42
C ILE A 149 -15.02 -41.59 4.67
N ASN A 150 -15.27 -42.68 5.41
CA ASN A 150 -16.60 -43.11 5.84
C ASN A 150 -17.39 -41.93 6.47
N PRO A 151 -18.71 -41.77 6.21
CA PRO A 151 -19.47 -40.59 6.62
C PRO A 151 -19.37 -40.28 8.13
N ASP A 152 -19.24 -41.28 8.99
CA ASP A 152 -19.04 -41.12 10.44
C ASP A 152 -17.72 -40.43 10.82
N GLN A 153 -16.63 -40.73 10.10
CA GLN A 153 -15.36 -40.04 10.31
C GLN A 153 -15.39 -38.62 9.74
N LYS A 154 -16.21 -38.37 8.70
CA LYS A 154 -16.49 -37.04 8.14
C LYS A 154 -17.16 -36.14 9.19
N ILE A 155 -18.13 -36.66 9.95
CA ILE A 155 -18.80 -35.97 11.06
C ILE A 155 -17.83 -35.69 12.21
N ARG A 156 -16.97 -36.66 12.58
CA ARG A 156 -15.96 -36.46 13.64
C ARG A 156 -14.91 -35.39 13.27
N MET A 157 -14.41 -35.37 12.04
CA MET A 157 -13.46 -34.35 11.59
C MET A 157 -14.10 -32.98 11.36
N ALA A 158 -15.34 -32.94 10.87
CA ALA A 158 -16.13 -31.71 10.78
C ALA A 158 -16.34 -31.11 12.18
N ASN A 159 -16.63 -31.92 13.19
CA ASN A 159 -16.71 -31.46 14.58
C ASN A 159 -15.36 -30.94 15.11
N ILE A 160 -14.25 -31.63 14.87
CA ILE A 160 -12.92 -31.19 15.32
C ILE A 160 -12.51 -29.84 14.70
N LYS A 161 -12.89 -29.58 13.43
CA LYS A 161 -12.58 -28.32 12.72
C LYS A 161 -13.67 -27.25 12.80
N LEU A 162 -14.89 -27.58 13.18
CA LEU A 162 -15.90 -26.59 13.56
C LEU A 162 -15.58 -25.97 14.91
N ILE A 163 -14.85 -26.66 15.81
CA ILE A 163 -14.55 -26.13 17.15
C ILE A 163 -13.87 -24.75 17.11
N PRO A 164 -12.82 -24.49 16.29
CA PRO A 164 -12.24 -23.15 16.17
C PRO A 164 -13.22 -22.10 15.62
N ILE A 165 -14.00 -22.46 14.60
CA ILE A 165 -14.93 -21.55 13.92
C ILE A 165 -16.16 -21.24 14.79
N LEU A 166 -16.67 -22.23 15.51
CA LEU A 166 -17.73 -22.09 16.51
C LEU A 166 -17.23 -21.33 17.73
N ARG A 167 -15.98 -21.56 18.17
CA ARG A 167 -15.35 -20.78 19.26
C ARG A 167 -15.21 -19.32 18.86
N TYR A 168 -14.82 -19.01 17.62
CA TYR A 168 -14.79 -17.65 17.09
C TYR A 168 -16.19 -17.02 17.02
N ARG A 169 -17.20 -17.74 16.51
CA ARG A 169 -18.60 -17.27 16.49
C ARG A 169 -19.17 -17.01 17.88
N LYS A 170 -18.88 -17.88 18.86
CA LYS A 170 -19.31 -17.72 20.25
C LYS A 170 -18.64 -16.50 20.89
N MET A 171 -17.32 -16.38 20.75
CA MET A 171 -16.55 -15.22 21.22
C MET A 171 -17.07 -13.90 20.62
N LYS A 172 -17.41 -13.88 19.33
CA LYS A 172 -17.99 -12.71 18.66
C LYS A 172 -19.35 -12.32 19.26
N LYS A 173 -20.24 -13.28 19.50
CA LYS A 173 -21.55 -13.02 20.14
C LYS A 173 -21.41 -12.51 21.57
N ASP A 174 -20.47 -13.07 22.33
CA ASP A 174 -20.21 -12.64 23.71
C ASP A 174 -19.64 -11.21 23.76
N LEU A 175 -18.76 -10.85 22.81
CA LEU A 175 -18.27 -9.48 22.62
C LEU A 175 -19.39 -8.51 22.25
N GLU A 176 -20.23 -8.85 21.29
CA GLU A 176 -21.38 -8.02 20.89
C GLU A 176 -22.36 -7.78 22.05
N LYS A 177 -22.56 -8.79 22.90
CA LYS A 177 -23.39 -8.66 24.11
C LYS A 177 -22.77 -7.70 25.12
N ARG A 178 -21.47 -7.82 25.41
CA ARG A 178 -20.75 -6.89 26.31
C ARG A 178 -20.78 -5.46 25.80
N PHE A 179 -20.57 -5.23 24.51
CA PHE A 179 -20.65 -3.89 23.93
C PHE A 179 -22.06 -3.28 24.04
N LYS A 180 -23.12 -4.09 23.97
CA LYS A 180 -24.50 -3.62 24.21
C LYS A 180 -24.73 -3.27 25.67
N GLU A 181 -24.24 -4.08 26.60
CA GLU A 181 -24.34 -3.84 28.04
C GLU A 181 -23.57 -2.56 28.44
N GLU A 182 -22.34 -2.39 27.95
CA GLU A 182 -21.57 -1.15 28.17
C GLU A 182 -22.29 0.06 27.58
N ARG A 183 -22.79 -0.02 26.35
CA ARG A 183 -23.55 1.08 25.74
C ARG A 183 -24.78 1.44 26.56
N SER A 184 -25.50 0.45 27.09
CA SER A 184 -26.67 0.68 27.95
C SER A 184 -26.28 1.31 29.28
N TYR A 185 -25.15 0.90 29.87
CA TYR A 185 -24.62 1.49 31.10
C TYR A 185 -24.27 2.96 30.91
N TYR A 186 -23.51 3.30 29.87
CA TYR A 186 -23.17 4.70 29.59
C TYR A 186 -24.40 5.54 29.25
N HIS A 187 -25.34 4.99 28.47
CA HIS A 187 -26.57 5.72 28.13
C HIS A 187 -27.41 6.05 29.37
N ASN A 188 -27.52 5.12 30.32
CA ASN A 188 -28.21 5.36 31.59
C ASN A 188 -27.43 6.30 32.52
N TYR A 189 -26.09 6.25 32.52
CA TYR A 189 -25.26 7.14 33.33
C TYR A 189 -25.42 8.61 32.89
N TYR A 190 -25.35 8.88 31.59
CA TYR A 190 -25.49 10.26 31.08
C TYR A 190 -26.91 10.82 31.19
N HIS A 191 -27.96 9.99 31.17
CA HIS A 191 -29.34 10.45 31.38
C HIS A 191 -29.78 10.47 32.85
N ALA A 192 -29.01 9.89 33.77
CA ALA A 192 -29.26 10.00 35.20
C ALA A 192 -28.82 11.35 35.78
N ASP A 193 -27.89 12.05 35.12
CA ASP A 193 -27.42 13.38 35.52
C ASP A 193 -28.29 14.53 34.97
N GLU A 194 -29.26 14.24 34.10
CA GLU A 194 -30.19 15.22 33.50
C GLU A 194 -31.59 15.25 34.16
N ALA A 195 -31.83 14.42 35.19
CA ALA A 195 -33.09 14.33 35.94
C ALA A 195 -32.95 14.83 37.39
#